data_AF-A0AAV0Y379-F1
#
_entry.id   AF-A0AAV0Y379-F1
#
_cell.length_a   1.000
_cell.length_b   1.000
_cell.length_c   1.000
_cell.angle_alpha   90.00
_cell.angle_beta   90.00
_cell.angle_gamma   90.00
#
_symmetry.space_group_name_H-M   'P 1'
#
loop_
_entity.id
_entity.type
_entity.pdbx_description
1 polymer ?
#
loop_
_entity_poly.entity_id
_entity_poly.type
_entity_poly.pdbx_seq_one_letter_code
_entity_poly.pdbx_strand_id
1 'polypeptide(L)'
;MVSSERVKKQNSTKTNVVQASYKVANLINSETIPLSEGDFIKKCILTVVEEIIPEKLELFKEISLSRNTITRRVENIGNNILTQLQNKARDFKYFSLALDESTDITDTAQLLIIIRGIDINFNITEELASLKSMHNRTTGADIFEKVDLCLQDLKLD
;
A
#
# COMPACT_ATOMS: atom_id res chain seq x y z
N MET A 1 35.49 -18.74 -6.73
CA MET A 1 35.36 -17.38 -6.13
C MET A 1 34.75 -16.35 -7.10
N VAL A 2 35.24 -16.23 -8.34
CA VAL A 2 34.70 -15.27 -9.34
C VAL A 2 33.23 -15.53 -9.73
N SER A 3 32.82 -16.81 -9.78
CA SER A 3 31.45 -17.23 -10.12
C SER A 3 30.43 -16.92 -9.01
N SER A 4 30.80 -17.03 -7.74
CA SER A 4 29.94 -16.70 -6.59
C SER A 4 29.72 -15.20 -6.42
N GLU A 5 30.70 -14.37 -6.76
CA GLU A 5 30.57 -12.89 -6.74
C GLU A 5 29.67 -12.38 -7.86
N ARG A 6 29.75 -12.99 -9.06
CA ARG A 6 28.85 -12.67 -10.18
C ARG A 6 27.39 -12.97 -9.84
N VAL A 7 27.11 -14.11 -9.22
CA VAL A 7 25.76 -14.50 -8.79
C VAL A 7 25.21 -13.54 -7.70
N LYS A 8 26.03 -13.16 -6.71
CA LYS A 8 25.63 -12.17 -5.69
C LYS A 8 25.33 -10.80 -6.30
N LYS A 9 26.15 -10.33 -7.24
CA LYS A 9 25.97 -9.05 -7.93
C LYS A 9 24.69 -9.04 -8.78
N GLN A 10 24.41 -10.13 -9.50
CA GLN A 10 23.21 -10.27 -10.32
C GLN A 10 21.93 -10.32 -9.48
N ASN A 11 21.96 -10.99 -8.32
CA ASN A 11 20.83 -11.01 -7.38
C ASN A 11 20.60 -9.64 -6.72
N SER A 12 21.67 -8.92 -6.36
CA SER A 12 21.55 -7.55 -5.83
C SER A 12 20.93 -6.59 -6.84
N THR A 13 21.34 -6.67 -8.12
CA THR A 13 20.77 -5.84 -9.18
C THR A 13 19.28 -6.10 -9.40
N LYS A 14 18.84 -7.38 -9.41
CA LYS A 14 17.41 -7.73 -9.53
C LYS A 14 16.59 -7.20 -8.36
N THR A 15 17.11 -7.28 -7.14
CA THR A 15 16.45 -6.71 -5.95
C THR A 15 16.29 -5.20 -6.09
N ASN A 16 17.31 -4.49 -6.59
CA ASN A 16 17.26 -3.04 -6.77
C ASN A 16 16.21 -2.62 -7.82
N VAL A 17 16.06 -3.36 -8.92
CA VAL A 17 15.03 -3.11 -9.95
C VAL A 17 13.62 -3.23 -9.36
N VAL A 18 13.38 -4.31 -8.59
CA VAL A 18 12.09 -4.52 -7.93
C VAL A 18 11.82 -3.45 -6.89
N GLN A 19 12.83 -3.04 -6.13
CA GLN A 19 12.72 -1.99 -5.12
C GLN A 19 12.44 -0.62 -5.76
N ALA A 20 13.11 -0.28 -6.86
CA ALA A 20 12.86 0.95 -7.61
C ALA A 20 11.39 1.01 -8.08
N SER A 21 10.89 -0.10 -8.61
CA SER A 21 9.49 -0.21 -9.04
C SER A 21 8.49 -0.06 -7.87
N TYR A 22 8.78 -0.59 -6.68
CA TYR A 22 7.97 -0.32 -5.47
C TYR A 22 8.00 1.15 -5.07
N LYS A 23 9.17 1.79 -5.10
CA LYS A 23 9.31 3.21 -4.74
C LYS A 23 8.54 4.12 -5.68
N VAL A 24 8.61 3.86 -6.99
CA VAL A 24 7.83 4.62 -7.98
C VAL A 24 6.34 4.38 -7.79
N ALA A 25 5.90 3.13 -7.57
CA ALA A 25 4.49 2.83 -7.29
C ALA A 25 3.96 3.56 -6.05
N ASN A 26 4.75 3.60 -4.97
CA ASN A 26 4.40 4.33 -3.77
C ASN A 26 4.30 5.85 -4.02
N LEU A 27 5.22 6.41 -4.79
CA LEU A 27 5.21 7.84 -5.14
C LEU A 27 3.97 8.20 -5.99
N ILE A 28 3.64 7.39 -6.99
CA ILE A 28 2.42 7.57 -7.79
C ILE A 28 1.18 7.60 -6.87
N ASN A 29 1.10 6.66 -5.93
CA ASN A 29 -0.02 6.56 -5.00
C ASN A 29 -0.09 7.75 -4.03
N SER A 30 1.04 8.17 -3.44
CA SER A 30 1.09 9.26 -2.46
C SER A 30 0.78 10.62 -3.07
N GLU A 31 1.16 10.82 -4.33
CA GLU A 31 0.90 12.07 -5.09
C GLU A 31 -0.48 12.04 -5.79
N THR A 32 -1.32 11.03 -5.53
CA THR A 32 -2.65 10.85 -6.14
C THR A 32 -2.63 10.82 -7.68
N ILE A 33 -1.51 10.38 -8.26
CA ILE A 33 -1.34 10.25 -9.71
C ILE A 33 -2.07 8.98 -10.19
N PRO A 34 -2.78 9.01 -11.33
CA PRO A 34 -3.40 7.81 -11.88
C PRO A 34 -2.39 6.69 -12.09
N LEU A 35 -2.74 5.46 -11.67
CA LEU A 35 -1.84 4.31 -11.78
C LEU A 35 -1.47 3.96 -13.24
N SER A 36 -2.24 4.46 -14.20
CA SER A 36 -1.96 4.37 -15.63
C SER A 36 -0.73 5.17 -16.07
N GLU A 37 -0.31 6.16 -15.30
CA GLU A 37 0.84 7.02 -15.66
C GLU A 37 2.17 6.28 -15.55
N GLY A 38 2.21 5.08 -14.96
CA GLY A 38 3.44 4.31 -14.82
C GLY A 38 4.13 4.01 -16.16
N ASP A 39 3.36 3.77 -17.23
CA ASP A 39 3.92 3.55 -18.57
C ASP A 39 4.53 4.83 -19.16
N PHE A 40 3.89 6.00 -18.94
CA PHE A 40 4.43 7.29 -19.36
C PHE A 40 5.70 7.64 -18.58
N ILE A 41 5.69 7.47 -17.26
CA ILE A 41 6.86 7.68 -16.39
C ILE A 41 8.02 6.78 -16.84
N LYS A 42 7.76 5.52 -17.18
CA LYS A 42 8.78 4.61 -17.73
C LYS A 42 9.35 5.16 -19.03
N LYS A 43 8.51 5.65 -19.94
CA LYS A 43 8.96 6.26 -21.20
C LYS A 43 9.87 7.46 -20.95
N CYS A 44 9.51 8.36 -20.03
CA CYS A 44 10.35 9.50 -19.65
C CYS A 44 11.72 9.05 -19.14
N ILE A 45 11.76 8.08 -18.23
CA ILE A 45 13.02 7.54 -17.68
C ILE A 45 13.90 6.98 -18.79
N LEU A 46 13.33 6.16 -19.69
CA LEU A 46 14.09 5.55 -20.79
C LEU A 46 14.63 6.59 -21.77
N THR A 47 13.85 7.62 -22.12
CA THR A 47 14.31 8.71 -22.98
C THR A 47 15.50 9.46 -22.38
N VAL A 48 15.46 9.76 -21.07
CA VAL A 48 16.60 10.43 -20.40
C VAL A 48 17.82 9.53 -20.33
N VAL A 49 17.64 8.24 -20.01
CA VAL A 49 18.76 7.29 -19.91
C VAL A 49 19.41 7.04 -21.27
N GLU A 50 18.63 6.95 -22.34
CA GLU A 50 19.14 6.77 -23.70
C GLU A 50 20.05 7.94 -24.12
N GLU A 51 19.69 9.18 -23.76
CA GLU A 51 20.47 10.37 -24.10
C GLU A 51 21.72 10.55 -23.22
N ILE A 52 21.62 10.32 -21.91
CA ILE A 52 22.69 10.65 -20.96
C ILE A 52 23.62 9.45 -20.69
N ILE A 53 23.07 8.23 -20.57
CA ILE A 53 23.80 7.02 -20.12
C ILE A 53 23.30 5.76 -20.88
N PRO A 54 23.47 5.71 -22.21
CA PRO A 54 22.91 4.63 -23.05
C PRO A 54 23.40 3.23 -22.65
N GLU A 55 24.61 3.11 -22.08
CA GLU A 55 25.17 1.83 -21.66
C GLU A 55 24.40 1.16 -20.50
N LYS A 56 23.53 1.90 -19.81
CA LYS A 56 22.66 1.37 -18.74
C LYS A 56 21.21 1.16 -19.16
N LEU A 57 20.85 1.44 -20.41
CA LEU A 57 19.46 1.44 -20.87
C LEU A 57 18.73 0.12 -20.59
N GLU A 58 19.37 -1.03 -20.83
CA GLU A 58 18.79 -2.35 -20.59
C GLU A 58 18.41 -2.58 -19.12
N LEU A 59 19.19 -2.05 -18.17
CA LEU A 59 18.87 -2.16 -16.75
C LEU A 59 17.58 -1.40 -16.38
N PHE A 60 17.35 -0.23 -16.97
CA PHE A 60 16.14 0.55 -16.72
C PHE A 60 14.91 -0.03 -17.41
N LYS A 61 15.08 -0.73 -18.54
CA LYS A 61 14.00 -1.47 -19.20
C LYS A 61 13.41 -2.57 -18.31
N GLU A 62 14.21 -3.17 -17.43
CA GLU A 62 13.75 -4.20 -16.48
C GLU A 62 12.80 -3.65 -15.40
N ILE A 63 12.73 -2.34 -15.17
CA ILE A 63 11.81 -1.75 -14.19
C ILE A 63 10.38 -1.84 -14.74
N SER A 64 9.57 -2.74 -14.18
CA SER A 64 8.15 -2.86 -14.54
C SER A 64 7.33 -1.74 -13.90
N LEU A 65 6.70 -0.89 -14.71
CA LEU A 65 5.83 0.19 -14.26
C LEU A 65 4.47 0.18 -14.97
N SER A 66 4.08 -0.94 -15.59
CA SER A 66 2.74 -1.05 -16.18
C SER A 66 1.66 -0.84 -15.13
N ARG A 67 0.48 -0.37 -15.56
CA ARG A 67 -0.68 -0.17 -14.65
C ARG A 67 -0.87 -1.33 -13.68
N ASN A 68 -0.93 -2.56 -14.19
CA ASN A 68 -1.11 -3.77 -13.37
C ASN A 68 0.02 -3.99 -12.36
N THR A 69 1.26 -3.64 -12.72
CA THR A 69 2.39 -3.74 -11.81
C THR A 69 2.28 -2.72 -10.69
N ILE A 70 1.93 -1.48 -11.02
CA ILE A 70 1.76 -0.41 -10.04
C ILE A 70 0.61 -0.76 -9.09
N THR A 71 -0.56 -1.14 -9.60
CA THR A 71 -1.72 -1.58 -8.81
C THR A 71 -1.34 -2.66 -7.80
N ARG A 72 -0.74 -3.76 -8.26
CA ARG A 72 -0.31 -4.85 -7.38
C ARG A 72 0.69 -4.40 -6.32
N ARG A 73 1.59 -3.47 -6.64
CA ARG A 73 2.58 -2.97 -5.70
C ARG A 73 1.95 -2.06 -4.63
N VAL A 74 1.01 -1.23 -5.02
CA VAL A 74 0.22 -0.41 -4.09
C VAL A 74 -0.60 -1.31 -3.15
N GLU A 75 -1.27 -2.32 -3.69
CA GLU A 75 -1.98 -3.33 -2.90
C GLU A 75 -1.04 -4.05 -1.92
N ASN A 76 0.13 -4.49 -2.38
CA ASN A 76 1.13 -5.12 -1.50
C ASN A 76 1.62 -4.19 -0.39
N ILE A 77 1.81 -2.90 -0.69
CA ILE A 77 2.18 -1.89 0.32
C ILE A 77 1.03 -1.75 1.34
N GLY A 78 -0.22 -1.61 0.88
CA GLY A 78 -1.39 -1.52 1.74
C GLY A 78 -1.54 -2.75 2.64
N ASN A 79 -1.43 -3.95 2.07
CA ASN A 79 -1.49 -5.22 2.81
C ASN A 79 -0.37 -5.34 3.86
N ASN A 80 0.84 -4.85 3.53
CA ASN A 80 1.94 -4.83 4.47
C ASN A 80 1.73 -3.83 5.62
N ILE A 81 1.11 -2.69 5.36
CA ILE A 81 0.70 -1.73 6.40
C ILE A 81 -0.37 -2.36 7.29
N LEU A 82 -1.41 -2.97 6.70
CA LEU A 82 -2.47 -3.66 7.44
C LEU A 82 -1.92 -4.79 8.31
N THR A 83 -0.99 -5.59 7.79
CA THR A 83 -0.33 -6.67 8.55
C THR A 83 0.44 -6.11 9.75
N GLN A 84 1.13 -4.97 9.58
CA GLN A 84 1.82 -4.31 10.69
C GLN A 84 0.83 -3.79 11.74
N LEU A 85 -0.30 -3.21 11.32
CA LEU A 85 -1.36 -2.77 12.21
C LEU A 85 -1.94 -3.97 12.99
N GLN A 86 -2.27 -5.07 12.32
CA GLN A 86 -2.75 -6.30 12.97
C GLN A 86 -1.76 -6.84 14.01
N ASN A 87 -0.45 -6.77 13.74
CA ASN A 87 0.55 -7.21 14.70
C ASN A 87 0.59 -6.30 15.92
N LYS A 88 0.54 -4.97 15.73
CA LYS A 88 0.48 -3.99 16.84
C LYS A 88 -0.82 -4.10 17.63
N ALA A 89 -1.94 -4.35 16.95
CA ALA A 89 -3.26 -4.42 17.56
C ALA A 89 -3.34 -5.49 18.66
N ARG A 90 -2.61 -6.61 18.50
CA ARG A 90 -2.51 -7.67 19.50
C ARG A 90 -1.86 -7.20 20.82
N ASP A 91 -1.04 -6.17 20.75
CA ASP A 91 -0.33 -5.63 21.91
C ASP A 91 -1.10 -4.47 22.56
N PHE A 92 -2.24 -4.05 22.00
CA PHE A 92 -3.06 -2.99 22.58
C PHE A 92 -3.69 -3.44 23.90
N LYS A 93 -3.48 -2.64 24.94
CA LYS A 93 -4.14 -2.79 26.24
C LYS A 93 -5.52 -2.12 26.25
N TYR A 94 -5.61 -1.00 25.56
CA TYR A 94 -6.82 -0.22 25.38
C TYR A 94 -6.90 0.22 23.92
N PHE A 95 -8.10 0.28 23.36
CA PHE A 95 -8.32 0.89 22.07
C PHE A 95 -9.67 1.62 22.04
N SER A 96 -9.80 2.49 21.06
CA SER A 96 -11.05 3.16 20.68
C SER A 96 -11.18 3.15 19.17
N LEU A 97 -12.43 3.18 18.69
CA LEU A 97 -12.74 3.31 17.28
C LEU A 97 -13.39 4.67 17.04
N ALA A 98 -12.96 5.36 15.99
CA ALA A 98 -13.67 6.48 15.42
C ALA A 98 -14.30 6.03 14.09
N LEU A 99 -15.59 6.30 13.95
CA LEU A 99 -16.38 5.96 12.77
C LEU A 99 -16.77 7.25 12.07
N ASP A 100 -16.48 7.35 10.79
CA ASP A 100 -16.88 8.47 9.95
C ASP A 100 -17.60 7.95 8.70
N GLU A 101 -18.82 8.40 8.49
CA GLU A 101 -19.63 8.05 7.32
C GLU A 101 -19.64 9.23 6.36
N SER A 102 -19.20 9.00 5.13
CA SER A 102 -19.28 9.98 4.04
C SER A 102 -19.88 9.32 2.80
N THR A 103 -20.25 10.10 1.78
CA THR A 103 -20.69 9.58 0.49
C THR A 103 -19.61 9.81 -0.56
N ASP A 104 -19.35 8.80 -1.40
CA ASP A 104 -18.45 8.95 -2.54
C ASP A 104 -19.14 9.65 -3.72
N ILE A 105 -18.38 9.88 -4.80
CA ILE A 105 -18.87 10.58 -6.01
C ILE A 105 -20.02 9.85 -6.72
N THR A 106 -20.28 8.59 -6.38
CA THR A 106 -21.37 7.77 -6.91
C THR A 106 -22.56 7.67 -5.96
N ASP A 107 -22.58 8.48 -4.90
CA ASP A 107 -23.60 8.47 -3.84
C ASP A 107 -23.63 7.15 -3.05
N THR A 108 -22.52 6.40 -3.05
CA THR A 108 -22.37 5.23 -2.18
C THR A 108 -21.79 5.68 -0.84
N ALA A 109 -22.44 5.32 0.26
CA ALA A 109 -21.92 5.58 1.59
C ALA A 109 -20.64 4.78 1.84
N GLN A 110 -19.66 5.42 2.45
CA GLN A 110 -18.34 4.89 2.78
C GLN A 110 -18.12 5.07 4.28
N LEU A 111 -17.93 3.95 4.98
CA LEU A 111 -17.63 3.95 6.41
C LEU A 111 -16.11 3.86 6.61
N LEU A 112 -15.51 4.95 7.07
CA LEU A 112 -14.16 4.97 7.61
C LEU A 112 -14.17 4.45 9.05
N ILE A 113 -13.28 3.52 9.34
CA ILE A 113 -13.05 2.99 10.69
C ILE A 113 -11.59 3.27 11.03
N ILE A 114 -11.36 4.15 11.98
CA ILE A 114 -10.03 4.50 12.49
C ILE A 114 -9.87 3.87 13.85
N ILE A 115 -8.76 3.17 14.07
CA ILE A 115 -8.42 2.61 15.37
C ILE A 115 -7.36 3.47 16.04
N ARG A 116 -7.58 3.77 17.32
CA ARG A 116 -6.58 4.36 18.21
C ARG A 116 -6.31 3.41 19.37
N GLY A 117 -5.13 2.81 19.39
CA GLY A 117 -4.69 1.84 20.39
C GLY A 117 -3.55 2.34 21.27
N ILE A 118 -3.50 1.85 22.50
CA ILE A 118 -2.45 2.13 23.49
C ILE A 118 -1.87 0.80 23.98
N ASP A 119 -0.56 0.60 23.84
CA ASP A 119 0.14 -0.59 24.33
C ASP A 119 0.52 -0.49 25.83
N ILE A 120 1.12 -1.54 26.38
CA ILE A 120 1.57 -1.58 27.79
C ILE A 120 2.66 -0.56 28.13
N ASN A 121 3.39 -0.08 27.11
CA ASN A 121 4.44 0.92 27.25
C ASN A 121 3.90 2.34 27.03
N PHE A 122 2.58 2.51 26.94
CA PHE A 122 1.89 3.76 26.64
C PHE A 122 2.22 4.35 25.26
N ASN A 123 2.68 3.53 24.31
CA ASN A 123 2.80 3.98 22.92
C ASN A 123 1.42 4.05 22.29
N ILE A 124 1.14 5.16 21.63
CA ILE A 124 -0.12 5.39 20.91
C ILE A 124 0.08 5.03 19.44
N THR A 125 -0.81 4.22 18.89
CA THR A 125 -0.92 3.97 17.45
C THR A 125 -2.31 4.43 17.00
N GLU A 126 -2.36 5.24 15.95
CA GLU A 126 -3.60 5.69 15.31
C GLU A 126 -3.48 5.45 13.82
N GLU A 127 -4.38 4.63 13.26
CA GLU A 127 -4.32 4.20 11.86
C GLU A 127 -5.72 3.96 11.31
N LEU A 128 -5.88 4.09 9.98
CA LEU A 128 -7.09 3.64 9.29
C LEU A 128 -7.15 2.11 9.33
N ALA A 129 -8.13 1.58 10.04
CA ALA A 129 -8.34 0.14 10.18
C ALA A 129 -9.10 -0.45 8.98
N SER A 130 -10.12 0.25 8.50
CA SER A 130 -10.89 -0.18 7.34
C SER A 130 -11.60 0.96 6.65
N LEU A 131 -11.86 0.78 5.36
CA LEU A 131 -12.75 1.57 4.55
C LEU A 131 -13.77 0.61 3.94
N LYS A 132 -15.04 0.71 4.33
CA LYS A 132 -16.09 -0.23 3.91
C LYS A 132 -17.17 0.52 3.13
N SER A 133 -17.39 0.09 1.88
CA SER A 133 -18.55 0.53 1.10
C SER A 133 -19.84 -0.02 1.70
N MET A 134 -20.83 0.86 1.86
CA MET A 134 -22.15 0.57 2.42
C MET A 134 -23.18 0.67 1.30
N HIS A 135 -23.46 -0.47 0.67
CA HIS A 135 -24.44 -0.52 -0.42
C HIS A 135 -25.86 -0.51 0.14
N ASN A 136 -26.68 0.45 -0.31
CA ASN A 136 -28.11 0.63 -0.04
C ASN A 136 -28.49 1.25 1.31
N ARG A 137 -28.01 0.72 2.44
CA ARG A 137 -28.49 1.09 3.79
C ARG A 137 -27.33 1.43 4.71
N THR A 138 -27.55 2.40 5.59
CA THR A 138 -26.62 2.84 6.64
C THR A 138 -27.28 2.78 8.01
N THR A 139 -28.05 1.72 8.28
CA THR A 139 -28.64 1.57 9.62
C THR A 139 -27.57 1.20 10.64
N GLY A 140 -27.87 1.40 11.93
CA GLY A 140 -26.94 1.01 12.99
C GLY A 140 -26.55 -0.48 12.95
N ALA A 141 -27.43 -1.35 12.46
CA ALA A 141 -27.12 -2.77 12.28
C ALA A 141 -26.11 -3.00 11.13
N ASP A 142 -26.26 -2.30 10.02
CA ASP A 142 -25.34 -2.39 8.88
C ASP A 142 -23.95 -1.87 9.27
N ILE A 143 -23.90 -0.74 10.01
CA ILE A 143 -22.65 -0.17 10.53
C ILE A 143 -21.99 -1.15 11.49
N PHE A 144 -22.75 -1.72 12.44
CA PHE A 144 -22.24 -2.69 13.39
C PHE A 144 -21.63 -3.92 12.70
N GLU A 145 -22.29 -4.45 11.66
CA GLU A 145 -21.74 -5.56 10.85
C GLU A 145 -20.36 -5.21 10.27
N LYS A 146 -20.20 -4.01 9.71
CA LYS A 146 -18.90 -3.59 9.14
C LYS A 146 -17.82 -3.38 10.20
N VAL A 147 -18.20 -2.89 11.37
CA VAL A 147 -17.30 -2.75 12.51
C VAL A 147 -16.86 -4.12 13.05
N ASP A 148 -17.78 -5.06 13.19
CA ASP A 148 -17.51 -6.44 13.62
C ASP A 148 -16.52 -7.13 12.67
N LEU A 149 -16.75 -7.03 11.35
CA LEU A 149 -15.80 -7.53 10.34
C LEU A 149 -14.42 -6.88 10.49
N CYS A 150 -14.35 -5.57 10.77
CA CYS A 150 -13.08 -4.88 10.98
C CYS A 150 -12.35 -5.38 12.24
N LEU A 151 -13.07 -5.65 13.33
CA LEU A 151 -12.50 -6.17 14.57
C LEU A 151 -11.94 -7.59 14.39
N GLN A 152 -12.67 -8.44 13.66
CA GLN A 152 -12.22 -9.78 13.26
C GLN A 152 -10.97 -9.70 12.37
N ASP A 153 -10.95 -8.81 11.38
CA ASP A 153 -9.79 -8.56 10.51
C ASP A 153 -8.56 -8.14 11.36
N LEU A 154 -8.77 -7.35 12.42
CA LEU A 154 -7.70 -6.91 13.33
C LEU A 154 -7.34 -7.93 14.42
N LYS A 155 -8.12 -9.01 14.57
CA LYS A 155 -7.99 -10.01 15.65
C LYS A 155 -8.10 -9.38 17.04
N LEU A 156 -9.06 -8.48 17.21
CA LEU A 156 -9.33 -7.77 18.46
C LEU A 156 -10.50 -8.39 19.27
N ASP A 157 -11.03 -9.54 18.81
CA ASP A 157 -12.08 -10.35 19.47
C ASP A 157 -11.56 -11.74 19.88
#